data_AF-J9FEV4-F1
#
_entry.id   AF-J9FEV4-F1
#
_cell.length_a   1.000
_cell.length_b   1.000
_cell.length_c   1.000
_cell.angle_alpha   90.00
_cell.angle_beta   90.00
_cell.angle_gamma   90.00
#
_symmetry.space_group_name_H-M   'P 1'
#
loop_
_entity.id
_entity.type
_entity.pdbx_description
1 polymer ?
#
loop_
_entity_poly.entity_id
_entity_poly.type
_entity_poly.pdbx_seq_one_letter_code
_entity_poly.pdbx_strand_id
1 'polypeptide(L)'
;MKPVSLYNRAQQGWAREERYRHSHCQRNKGPDSVSYLEEVPESEREKVTEITMDFSDSMFSIAKQCFPKATIVIDCFHIVQRLCEGLEEMRLRFKRLAVTESMKEAAAFAQDEDRKAQQRAYYRKRHPKNKKERRGRKRIRKQKSKPTLLANGETKVEMLTRSRNMLAQSGDK
;
A
#
# COMPACT_ATOMS: atom_id res chain seq x y z
N MET A 1 11.31 27.59 12.44
CA MET A 1 12.10 26.36 12.19
C MET A 1 11.81 25.32 13.27
N LYS A 2 10.83 24.43 13.07
CA LYS A 2 10.70 23.13 13.76
C LYS A 2 9.81 22.25 12.85
N PRO A 3 10.35 21.25 12.14
CA PRO A 3 9.79 19.91 12.27
C PRO A 3 10.81 18.81 11.94
N VAL A 4 11.65 18.42 12.91
CA VAL A 4 12.47 17.18 12.81
C VAL A 4 12.04 16.16 13.88
N SER A 5 11.31 16.60 14.92
CA SER A 5 10.98 15.76 16.07
C SER A 5 9.91 14.70 15.81
N LEU A 6 8.98 14.94 14.88
CA LEU A 6 7.89 13.99 14.59
C LEU A 6 8.37 12.80 13.75
N TYR A 7 9.33 13.01 12.85
CA TYR A 7 9.89 11.95 12.01
C TYR A 7 10.70 10.94 12.85
N ASN A 8 11.50 11.44 13.80
CA ASN A 8 12.26 10.59 14.72
C ASN A 8 11.36 9.78 15.66
N ARG A 9 10.21 10.33 16.07
CA ARG A 9 9.28 9.60 16.96
C ARG A 9 8.53 8.49 16.20
N ALA A 10 8.23 8.70 14.92
CA ALA A 10 7.69 7.65 14.07
C ALA A 10 8.71 6.52 13.86
N GLN A 11 9.97 6.82 13.50
CA GLN A 11 10.98 5.77 13.30
C GLN A 11 11.26 4.94 14.57
N GLN A 12 11.26 5.57 15.76
CA GLN A 12 11.40 4.84 17.03
C GLN A 12 10.17 3.99 17.39
N GLY A 13 8.97 4.39 16.94
CA GLY A 13 7.74 3.60 17.10
C GLY A 13 7.76 2.32 16.25
N TRP A 14 8.13 2.45 14.97
CA TRP A 14 8.23 1.31 14.05
C TRP A 14 9.32 0.31 14.50
N ALA A 15 10.46 0.80 14.98
CA ALA A 15 11.53 -0.06 15.51
C ALA A 15 11.17 -0.76 16.84
N ARG A 16 10.24 -0.21 17.64
CA ARG A 16 9.68 -0.90 18.83
C ARG A 16 8.64 -1.93 18.43
N GLU A 17 7.81 -1.63 17.43
CA GLU A 17 6.77 -2.51 16.92
C GLU A 17 7.35 -3.73 16.19
N GLU A 18 8.44 -3.56 15.42
CA GLU A 18 9.22 -4.67 14.84
C GLU A 18 9.89 -5.55 15.90
N ARG A 19 10.41 -4.95 16.98
CA ARG A 19 10.98 -5.69 18.12
C ARG A 19 9.90 -6.45 18.91
N TYR A 20 8.71 -5.87 19.03
CA TYR A 20 7.56 -6.53 19.64
C TYR A 20 7.07 -7.69 18.77
N ARG A 21 7.05 -7.52 17.43
CA ARG A 21 6.72 -8.59 16.47
C ARG A 21 7.72 -9.75 16.51
N HIS A 22 9.03 -9.46 16.59
CA HIS A 22 10.08 -10.49 16.75
C HIS A 22 10.01 -11.23 18.10
N SER A 23 9.75 -10.51 19.19
CA SER A 23 9.65 -11.11 20.53
C SER A 23 8.32 -11.83 20.82
N HIS A 24 7.27 -11.57 20.04
CA HIS A 24 6.02 -12.35 20.13
C HIS A 24 6.02 -13.60 19.26
N CYS A 25 6.77 -13.62 18.15
CA CYS A 25 6.95 -14.82 17.33
C CYS A 25 7.59 -15.98 18.13
N GLN A 26 8.47 -15.67 19.10
CA GLN A 26 9.06 -16.68 19.99
C GLN A 26 8.12 -17.22 21.08
N ARG A 27 6.92 -16.64 21.27
CA ARG A 27 6.02 -16.94 22.42
C ARG A 27 4.80 -17.80 22.10
N ASN A 28 4.55 -18.11 20.83
CA ASN A 28 3.52 -19.07 20.42
C ASN A 28 4.19 -20.32 19.83
N LYS A 29 4.99 -21.02 20.63
CA LYS A 29 5.32 -22.40 20.30
C LYS A 29 4.09 -23.23 20.67
N GLY A 30 3.36 -23.71 19.67
CA GLY A 30 2.45 -24.83 19.88
C GLY A 30 3.21 -26.04 20.44
N PRO A 31 2.53 -27.16 20.75
CA PRO A 31 3.24 -28.39 21.13
C PRO A 31 4.39 -28.66 20.12
N ASP A 32 5.57 -28.99 20.63
CA ASP A 32 6.77 -29.19 19.80
C ASP A 32 6.45 -30.21 18.71
N SER A 33 6.27 -29.73 17.47
CA SER A 33 5.84 -30.57 16.34
C SER A 33 6.82 -31.73 16.11
N VAL A 34 8.08 -31.50 16.49
CA VAL A 34 9.17 -32.47 16.51
C VAL A 34 8.82 -33.66 17.41
N SER A 35 8.35 -33.45 18.64
CA SER A 35 8.12 -34.54 19.58
C SER A 35 7.04 -35.50 19.09
N TYR A 36 5.97 -34.96 18.47
CA TYR A 36 4.91 -35.78 17.87
C TYR A 36 5.41 -36.56 16.64
N LEU A 37 6.23 -35.94 15.79
CA LEU A 37 6.78 -36.62 14.62
C LEU A 37 7.83 -37.67 14.99
N GLU A 38 8.53 -37.50 16.11
CA GLU A 38 9.49 -38.46 16.65
C GLU A 38 8.82 -39.69 17.32
N GLU A 39 7.53 -39.61 17.69
CA GLU A 39 6.76 -40.79 18.11
C GLU A 39 6.62 -41.82 16.99
N VAL A 40 6.74 -41.39 15.72
CA VAL A 40 6.74 -42.30 14.57
C VAL A 40 8.08 -43.01 14.46
N PRO A 41 8.09 -44.36 14.38
CA PRO A 41 9.32 -45.14 14.23
C PRO A 41 10.14 -44.66 13.04
N GLU A 42 11.46 -44.61 13.21
CA GLU A 42 12.38 -44.16 12.16
C GLU A 42 12.23 -44.96 10.86
N SER A 43 11.96 -46.27 10.95
CA SER A 43 11.72 -47.13 9.79
C SER A 43 10.54 -46.69 8.92
N GLU A 44 9.52 -46.06 9.51
CA GLU A 44 8.38 -45.51 8.78
C GLU A 44 8.71 -44.11 8.22
N ARG A 45 9.46 -43.29 8.98
CA ARG A 45 9.90 -41.96 8.52
C ARG A 45 10.84 -42.04 7.32
N GLU A 46 11.68 -43.07 7.25
CA GLU A 46 12.54 -43.31 6.11
C GLU A 46 11.81 -43.69 4.81
N LYS A 47 10.54 -44.12 4.89
CA LYS A 47 9.72 -44.44 3.70
C LYS A 47 9.19 -43.19 3.00
N VAL A 48 9.23 -42.03 3.67
CA VAL A 48 8.77 -40.77 3.08
C VAL A 48 9.77 -40.30 2.03
N THR A 49 9.33 -40.21 0.78
CA THR A 49 10.17 -39.83 -0.37
C THR A 49 10.16 -38.33 -0.65
N GLU A 50 9.04 -37.65 -0.37
CA GLU A 50 8.84 -36.24 -0.68
C GLU A 50 7.97 -35.55 0.38
N ILE A 51 8.31 -34.32 0.72
CA ILE A 51 7.57 -33.46 1.65
C ILE A 51 7.40 -32.10 0.99
N THR A 52 6.15 -31.67 0.86
CA THR A 52 5.81 -30.32 0.43
C THR A 52 5.55 -29.45 1.66
N MET A 53 6.22 -28.30 1.76
CA MET A 53 6.16 -27.42 2.93
C MET A 53 6.10 -25.94 2.55
N ASP A 54 5.76 -25.09 3.52
CA ASP A 54 5.74 -23.64 3.37
C ASP A 54 7.15 -23.02 3.35
N PHE A 55 7.25 -21.71 3.16
CA PHE A 55 8.53 -20.99 3.13
C PHE A 55 9.01 -20.63 4.56
N SER A 56 9.00 -21.61 5.46
CA SER A 56 9.33 -21.43 6.88
C SER A 56 10.58 -22.20 7.30
N ASP A 57 11.59 -21.48 7.81
CA ASP A 57 12.84 -22.08 8.28
C ASP A 57 12.63 -23.07 9.45
N SER A 58 11.60 -22.85 10.27
CA SER A 58 11.26 -23.78 11.36
C SER A 58 10.74 -25.09 10.81
N MET A 59 9.82 -25.05 9.84
CA MET A 59 9.29 -26.25 9.20
C MET A 59 10.37 -26.96 8.39
N PHE A 60 11.31 -26.22 7.80
CA PHE A 60 12.43 -26.80 7.07
C PHE A 60 13.34 -27.60 8.01
N SER A 61 13.64 -27.03 9.19
CA SER A 61 14.43 -27.69 10.22
C SER A 61 13.73 -28.96 10.73
N ILE A 62 12.41 -28.89 10.98
CA ILE A 62 11.60 -30.03 11.42
C ILE A 62 11.57 -31.12 10.35
N ALA A 63 11.29 -30.77 9.09
CA ALA A 63 11.24 -31.73 7.99
C ALA A 63 12.59 -32.42 7.80
N LYS A 64 13.70 -31.69 7.91
CA LYS A 64 15.04 -32.26 7.77
C LYS A 64 15.43 -33.17 8.94
N GLN A 65 15.03 -32.83 10.16
CA GLN A 65 15.27 -33.63 11.35
C GLN A 65 14.43 -34.92 11.35
N CYS A 66 13.14 -34.79 11.08
CA CYS A 66 12.21 -35.92 11.17
C CYS A 66 12.28 -36.84 9.95
N PHE A 67 12.59 -36.31 8.75
CA PHE A 67 12.56 -37.07 7.49
C PHE A 67 13.85 -36.87 6.68
N PRO A 68 14.97 -37.46 7.13
CA PRO A 68 16.28 -37.17 6.54
C PRO A 68 16.42 -37.61 5.07
N LYS A 69 15.68 -38.66 4.66
CA LYS A 69 15.68 -39.22 3.30
C LYS A 69 14.69 -38.57 2.34
N ALA A 70 13.76 -37.76 2.84
CA ALA A 70 12.75 -37.11 2.01
C ALA A 70 13.32 -35.93 1.22
N THR A 71 12.84 -35.75 0.00
CA THR A 71 13.08 -34.54 -0.79
C THR A 71 12.12 -33.45 -0.33
N ILE A 72 12.65 -32.30 0.06
CA ILE A 72 11.85 -31.17 0.54
C ILE A 72 11.52 -30.25 -0.64
N VAL A 73 10.24 -30.08 -0.92
CA VAL A 73 9.69 -29.24 -1.98
C VAL A 73 8.93 -28.07 -1.37
N ILE A 74 9.11 -26.90 -1.94
CA ILE A 74 8.41 -25.69 -1.50
C ILE A 74 7.05 -25.64 -2.17
N ASP A 75 6.00 -25.45 -1.37
CA ASP A 75 4.64 -25.27 -1.88
C ASP A 75 4.54 -23.99 -2.73
N CYS A 76 4.16 -24.19 -3.99
CA CYS A 76 3.98 -23.11 -4.96
C CYS A 76 2.84 -22.16 -4.56
N PHE A 77 1.84 -22.62 -3.81
CA PHE A 77 0.75 -21.76 -3.32
C PHE A 77 1.27 -20.64 -2.42
N HIS A 78 2.15 -20.97 -1.48
CA HIS A 78 2.73 -19.98 -0.56
C HIS A 78 3.63 -18.98 -1.29
N ILE A 79 4.37 -19.41 -2.32
CA ILE A 79 5.16 -18.50 -3.16
C ILE A 79 4.22 -17.52 -3.89
N VAL A 80 3.22 -18.04 -4.60
CA VAL A 80 2.27 -17.21 -5.37
C VAL A 80 1.51 -16.25 -4.46
N GLN A 81 1.06 -16.71 -3.29
CA GLN A 81 0.39 -15.87 -2.31
C GLN A 81 1.30 -14.70 -1.87
N ARG A 82 2.55 -14.96 -1.49
CA ARG A 82 3.50 -13.91 -1.07
C ARG A 82 3.80 -12.92 -2.20
N LEU A 83 3.91 -13.39 -3.44
CA LEU A 83 4.09 -12.53 -4.61
C LEU A 83 2.87 -11.62 -4.83
N CYS A 84 1.66 -12.17 -4.77
CA CYS A 84 0.41 -11.41 -4.89
C CYS A 84 0.27 -10.34 -3.80
N GLU A 85 0.62 -10.68 -2.55
CA GLU A 85 0.62 -9.73 -1.42
C GLU A 85 1.60 -8.57 -1.67
N GLY A 86 2.83 -8.87 -2.12
CA GLY A 86 3.82 -7.83 -2.44
C GLY A 86 3.40 -6.92 -3.60
N LEU A 87 2.77 -7.47 -4.64
CA LEU A 87 2.23 -6.69 -5.75
C LEU A 87 1.10 -5.77 -5.29
N GLU A 88 0.19 -6.25 -4.43
CA GLU A 88 -0.89 -5.45 -3.88
C GLU A 88 -0.36 -4.33 -2.97
N GLU A 89 0.67 -4.61 -2.16
CA GLU A 89 1.34 -3.59 -1.35
C GLU A 89 1.93 -2.48 -2.23
N MET A 90 2.66 -2.84 -3.29
CA MET A 90 3.19 -1.87 -4.25
C MET A 90 2.06 -1.04 -4.89
N ARG A 91 0.98 -1.68 -5.34
CA ARG A 91 -0.16 -0.99 -5.94
C ARG A 91 -0.80 0.00 -4.96
N LEU A 92 -0.99 -0.39 -3.71
CA LEU A 92 -1.54 0.48 -2.67
C LEU A 92 -0.61 1.65 -2.35
N ARG A 93 0.71 1.43 -2.33
CA ARG A 93 1.71 2.50 -2.18
C ARG A 93 1.59 3.53 -3.30
N PHE A 94 1.55 3.10 -4.56
CA PHE A 94 1.36 4.00 -5.69
C PHE A 94 0.01 4.70 -5.66
N LYS A 95 -1.06 4.02 -5.22
CA LYS A 95 -2.38 4.63 -5.09
C LYS A 95 -2.39 5.74 -4.04
N ARG A 96 -1.74 5.54 -2.89
CA ARG A 96 -1.59 6.57 -1.84
C ARG A 96 -0.81 7.78 -2.34
N LEU A 97 0.27 7.55 -3.11
CA LEU A 97 1.04 8.62 -3.73
C LEU A 97 0.19 9.42 -4.73
N ALA A 98 -0.56 8.75 -5.60
CA ALA A 98 -1.45 9.40 -6.56
C ALA A 98 -2.56 10.24 -5.89
N VAL A 99 -3.15 9.75 -4.80
CA VAL A 99 -4.10 10.53 -3.98
C VAL A 99 -3.43 11.75 -3.37
N THR A 100 -2.21 11.60 -2.87
CA THR A 100 -1.46 12.72 -2.28
C THR A 100 -1.13 13.79 -3.33
N GLU A 101 -0.74 13.38 -4.53
CA GLU A 101 -0.50 14.25 -5.69
C GLU A 101 -1.77 15.03 -6.06
N SER A 102 -2.91 14.35 -6.22
CA SER A 102 -4.17 15.00 -6.59
C SER A 102 -4.68 15.99 -5.53
N MET A 103 -4.51 15.67 -4.24
CA MET A 103 -4.84 16.59 -3.15
C MET A 103 -3.94 17.83 -3.17
N LYS A 104 -2.64 17.67 -3.45
CA LYS A 104 -1.71 18.81 -3.59
C LYS A 104 -2.09 19.71 -4.76
N GLU A 105 -2.42 19.14 -5.92
CA GLU A 105 -2.89 19.88 -7.09
C GLU A 105 -4.18 20.66 -6.78
N ALA A 106 -5.16 20.01 -6.16
CA ALA A 106 -6.40 20.65 -5.76
C ALA A 106 -6.19 21.78 -4.74
N ALA A 107 -5.29 21.59 -3.77
CA ALA A 107 -4.94 22.62 -2.80
C ALA A 107 -4.24 23.82 -3.45
N ALA A 108 -3.29 23.58 -4.35
CA ALA A 108 -2.62 24.64 -5.10
C ALA A 108 -3.61 25.45 -5.97
N PHE A 109 -4.54 24.76 -6.64
CA PHE A 109 -5.60 25.40 -7.41
C PHE A 109 -6.52 26.27 -6.52
N ALA A 110 -6.91 25.77 -5.35
CA ALA A 110 -7.73 26.53 -4.42
C ALA A 110 -7.02 27.80 -3.93
N GLN A 111 -5.72 27.70 -3.58
CA GLN A 111 -4.89 28.85 -3.20
C GLN A 111 -4.80 29.89 -4.32
N ASP A 112 -4.65 29.44 -5.57
CA ASP A 112 -4.60 30.32 -6.73
C ASP A 112 -5.93 31.04 -6.98
N GLU A 113 -7.07 30.33 -6.88
CA GLU A 113 -8.39 30.95 -7.00
C GLU A 113 -8.70 31.92 -5.86
N ASP A 114 -8.22 31.65 -4.65
CA ASP A 114 -8.28 32.56 -3.51
C ASP A 114 -7.47 33.82 -3.75
N ARG A 115 -6.22 33.68 -4.22
CA ARG A 115 -5.36 34.80 -4.63
C ARG A 115 -6.01 35.67 -5.69
N LYS A 116 -6.53 35.06 -6.76
CA LYS A 116 -7.29 35.77 -7.80
C LYS A 116 -8.55 36.44 -7.24
N ALA A 117 -9.26 35.79 -6.30
CA ALA A 117 -10.45 36.38 -5.68
C ALA A 117 -10.11 37.62 -4.84
N GLN A 118 -9.00 37.58 -4.09
CA GLN A 118 -8.49 38.72 -3.32
C GLN A 118 -8.08 39.87 -4.25
N GLN A 119 -7.34 39.61 -5.33
CA GLN A 119 -6.99 40.62 -6.33
C GLN A 119 -8.23 41.26 -6.97
N ARG A 120 -9.21 40.43 -7.36
CA ARG A 120 -10.51 40.91 -7.89
C ARG A 120 -11.24 41.77 -6.85
N ALA A 121 -11.14 41.47 -5.56
CA ALA A 121 -11.75 42.26 -4.49
C ALA A 121 -11.04 43.59 -4.27
N TYR A 122 -9.70 43.58 -4.26
CA TYR A 122 -8.88 44.78 -4.18
C TYR A 122 -9.18 45.76 -5.32
N TYR A 123 -9.18 45.27 -6.57
CA TYR A 123 -9.48 46.09 -7.75
C TYR A 123 -10.86 46.76 -7.64
N ARG A 124 -11.89 46.02 -7.20
CA ARG A 124 -13.25 46.57 -7.00
C ARG A 124 -13.30 47.69 -5.95
N LYS A 125 -12.47 47.61 -4.91
CA LYS A 125 -12.39 48.67 -3.88
C LYS A 125 -11.77 49.95 -4.45
N ARG A 126 -10.75 49.81 -5.31
CA ARG A 126 -10.04 50.93 -5.95
C ARG A 126 -10.78 51.52 -7.16
N HIS A 127 -11.67 50.75 -7.79
CA HIS A 127 -12.40 51.14 -8.99
C HIS A 127 -13.92 50.91 -8.81
N PRO A 128 -14.63 51.82 -8.12
CA PRO A 128 -16.07 51.72 -7.92
C PRO A 128 -16.83 51.90 -9.26
N LYS A 129 -17.93 51.15 -9.44
CA LYS A 129 -18.71 51.18 -10.67
C LYS A 129 -19.62 52.40 -10.71
N ASN A 130 -19.69 53.07 -11.87
CA ASN A 130 -20.72 54.08 -12.14
C ASN A 130 -22.10 53.41 -12.27
N LYS A 131 -23.04 53.79 -11.40
CA LYS A 131 -24.41 53.22 -11.37
C LYS A 131 -25.22 53.55 -12.63
N LYS A 132 -24.87 54.61 -13.35
CA LYS A 132 -25.53 55.00 -14.61
C LYS A 132 -25.14 54.10 -15.79
N GLU A 133 -24.03 53.37 -15.69
CA GLU A 133 -23.54 52.49 -16.76
C GLU A 133 -24.07 51.07 -16.66
N ARG A 134 -24.84 50.67 -17.69
CA ARG A 134 -25.42 49.32 -17.82
C ARG A 134 -24.48 48.31 -18.49
N ARG A 135 -23.40 48.76 -19.16
CA ARG A 135 -22.38 47.88 -19.76
C ARG A 135 -21.29 47.52 -18.74
N GLY A 136 -20.76 46.29 -18.84
CA GLY A 136 -19.64 45.82 -18.03
C GLY A 136 -19.51 44.30 -17.98
N ARG A 137 -18.32 43.83 -17.62
CA ARG A 137 -18.03 42.39 -17.47
C ARG A 137 -18.74 41.82 -16.25
N LYS A 138 -19.40 40.67 -16.41
CA LYS A 138 -20.03 39.94 -15.30
C LYS A 138 -18.98 39.53 -14.25
N ARG A 139 -19.41 39.42 -12.99
CA ARG A 139 -18.55 38.97 -11.88
C ARG A 139 -18.10 37.53 -12.10
N ILE A 140 -16.80 37.32 -12.11
CA ILE A 140 -16.20 35.98 -12.20
C ILE A 140 -16.24 35.33 -10.81
N ARG A 141 -16.81 34.12 -10.74
CA ARG A 141 -16.84 33.28 -9.53
C ARG A 141 -15.58 32.41 -9.47
N LYS A 142 -15.24 31.92 -8.26
CA LYS A 142 -14.17 30.94 -8.09
C LYS A 142 -14.53 29.66 -8.85
N GLN A 143 -13.56 29.10 -9.54
CA GLN A 143 -13.72 27.83 -10.22
C GLN A 143 -13.44 26.66 -9.26
N LYS A 144 -13.92 25.46 -9.60
CA LYS A 144 -13.58 24.22 -8.90
C LYS A 144 -12.39 23.56 -9.61
N SER A 145 -11.53 22.92 -8.83
CA SER A 145 -10.43 22.11 -9.39
C SER A 145 -11.01 20.94 -10.17
N LYS A 146 -10.41 20.63 -11.33
CA LYS A 146 -10.69 19.43 -12.11
C LYS A 146 -9.52 18.47 -11.95
N PRO A 147 -9.77 17.16 -11.75
CA PRO A 147 -8.70 16.19 -11.62
C PRO A 147 -7.91 16.05 -12.93
N THR A 148 -6.61 15.79 -12.81
CA THR A 148 -5.76 15.48 -13.96
C THR A 148 -6.10 14.08 -14.48
N LEU A 149 -6.38 13.99 -15.78
CA LEU A 149 -6.76 12.74 -16.46
C LEU A 149 -5.61 12.20 -17.30
N LEU A 150 -5.54 10.88 -17.39
CA LEU A 150 -4.64 10.16 -18.30
C LEU A 150 -5.22 10.14 -19.72
N ALA A 151 -4.44 9.65 -20.69
CA ALA A 151 -4.86 9.58 -22.10
C ALA A 151 -6.15 8.76 -22.34
N ASN A 152 -6.43 7.80 -21.46
CA ASN A 152 -7.64 6.99 -21.48
C ASN A 152 -8.85 7.64 -20.77
N GLY A 153 -8.71 8.87 -20.27
CA GLY A 153 -9.77 9.59 -19.56
C GLY A 153 -9.96 9.21 -18.09
N GLU A 154 -9.19 8.24 -17.57
CA GLU A 154 -9.22 7.85 -16.15
C GLU A 154 -8.26 8.73 -15.32
N THR A 155 -8.55 8.87 -14.03
CA THR A 155 -7.57 9.35 -13.07
C THR A 155 -6.55 8.25 -12.76
N LYS A 156 -5.34 8.64 -12.35
CA LYS A 156 -4.31 7.70 -11.87
C LYS A 156 -4.81 6.80 -10.72
N VAL A 157 -5.71 7.30 -9.89
CA VAL A 157 -6.32 6.55 -8.76
C VAL A 157 -7.32 5.50 -9.26
N GLU A 158 -8.13 5.82 -10.26
CA GLU A 158 -9.08 4.88 -10.87
C GLU A 158 -8.35 3.76 -11.60
N MET A 159 -7.34 4.11 -12.41
CA MET A 159 -6.49 3.14 -13.10
C MET A 159 -5.87 2.15 -12.09
N LEU A 160 -5.26 2.66 -11.02
CA LEU A 160 -4.68 1.81 -9.98
C LEU A 160 -5.74 0.98 -9.24
N THR A 161 -6.96 1.47 -9.10
CA THR A 161 -8.06 0.71 -8.48
C THR A 161 -8.50 -0.44 -9.38
N ARG A 162 -8.61 -0.20 -10.69
CA ARG A 162 -8.94 -1.22 -11.70
C ARG A 162 -7.87 -2.31 -11.81
N SER A 163 -6.59 -1.93 -11.65
CA SER A 163 -5.46 -2.85 -11.79
C SER A 163 -5.37 -3.94 -10.70
N ARG A 164 -6.14 -3.86 -9.62
CA ARG A 164 -6.06 -4.78 -8.45
C ARG A 164 -6.11 -6.26 -8.84
N ASN A 165 -7.00 -6.64 -9.75
CA ASN A 165 -7.23 -8.05 -10.09
C ASN A 165 -6.71 -8.41 -11.50
N MET A 166 -6.02 -7.51 -12.19
CA MET A 166 -5.60 -7.74 -13.58
C MET A 166 -4.62 -8.91 -13.73
N LEU A 167 -3.76 -9.12 -12.73
CA LEU A 167 -2.77 -10.21 -12.73
C LEU A 167 -3.28 -11.50 -12.07
N ALA A 168 -4.38 -11.42 -11.32
CA ALA A 168 -4.98 -12.56 -10.61
C ALA A 168 -6.14 -13.19 -11.39
N GLN A 169 -6.53 -12.62 -12.54
CA GLN A 169 -7.52 -13.20 -13.43
C GLN A 169 -6.80 -14.10 -14.45
N SER A 170 -7.25 -15.35 -14.58
CA SER A 170 -6.83 -16.22 -15.67
C SER A 170 -7.22 -15.58 -17.01
N GLY A 171 -6.36 -15.73 -18.02
CA GLY A 171 -6.58 -15.20 -19.37
C GLY A 171 -7.74 -15.86 -20.13
N ASP A 172 -8.35 -16.90 -19.57
CA ASP A 172 -9.50 -17.59 -20.15
C ASP A 172 -10.80 -16.84 -19.81
N LYS A 173 -11.07 -15.78 -20.58
CA LYS A 173 -12.39 -15.16 -20.73
C LYS A 173 -12.63 -14.75 -22.16
#